data_AF-A0A7T1HS61-F1
#
_entry.id   AF-A0A7T1HS61-F1
#
_cell.length_a   1.000
_cell.length_b   1.000
_cell.length_c   1.000
_cell.angle_alpha   90.00
_cell.angle_beta   90.00
_cell.angle_gamma   90.00
#
_symmetry.space_group_name_H-M   'P 1'
#
loop_
_entity.id
_entity.type
_entity.pdbx_description
1 polymer ?
#
loop_
_entity_poly.entity_id
_entity_poly.type
_entity_poly.pdbx_seq_one_letter_code
_entity_poly.pdbx_strand_id
1 'polypeptide(L)'
;MASFWPLVFYGLAGLAGGLLALRTGIPAAPLAGALLGAGIVSMSGRLELAQWPSGSRTVLEIAIGTVIGTGLTANALTELRLLWRPAVLITLTLVLTGVVVGLWCSRLLGIDPVVALLGAAPGGISGMSLVGAEFGVGAAVAALHAVRLITVLLVLPLVVKLVLPLSSPPP
;
A
#
# COMPACT_ATOMS: atom_id res chain seq x y z
N MET A 1 -18.64 -6.57 -24.35
CA MET A 1 -17.65 -7.61 -24.00
C MET A 1 -16.41 -6.88 -23.55
N ALA A 2 -16.08 -6.90 -22.26
CA ALA A 2 -14.89 -6.20 -21.77
C ALA A 2 -13.66 -6.74 -22.52
N SER A 3 -12.90 -5.86 -23.16
CA SER A 3 -11.67 -6.26 -23.84
C SER A 3 -10.73 -6.88 -22.81
N PHE A 4 -10.23 -8.09 -23.07
CA PHE A 4 -9.25 -8.76 -22.20
C PHE A 4 -7.84 -8.15 -22.34
N TRP A 5 -7.62 -7.41 -23.43
CA TRP A 5 -6.34 -6.84 -23.82
C TRP A 5 -5.74 -5.89 -22.76
N PRO A 6 -6.51 -4.95 -22.16
CA PRO A 6 -6.01 -4.11 -21.08
C PRO A 6 -5.46 -4.92 -19.91
N LEU A 7 -6.17 -5.96 -19.45
CA LEU A 7 -5.73 -6.78 -18.31
C LEU A 7 -4.34 -7.39 -18.55
N VAL A 8 -4.08 -7.88 -19.76
CA VAL A 8 -2.78 -8.43 -20.15
C VAL A 8 -1.71 -7.34 -20.08
N PHE A 9 -1.98 -6.14 -20.60
CA PHE A 9 -1.02 -5.04 -20.56
C PHE A 9 -0.71 -4.57 -19.13
N TYR A 10 -1.72 -4.41 -18.27
CA TYR A 10 -1.48 -4.06 -16.86
C TYR A 10 -0.71 -5.16 -16.13
N GLY A 11 -1.03 -6.43 -16.38
CA GLY A 11 -0.33 -7.58 -15.82
C GLY A 11 1.13 -7.65 -16.26
N LEU A 12 1.39 -7.49 -17.56
CA LEU A 12 2.75 -7.49 -18.13
C LEU A 12 3.58 -6.30 -17.63
N ALA A 13 2.98 -5.11 -17.56
CA ALA A 13 3.67 -3.92 -17.07
C ALA A 13 4.00 -4.05 -15.57
N GLY A 14 3.07 -4.57 -14.77
CA GLY A 14 3.34 -4.87 -13.37
C GLY A 14 4.42 -5.93 -13.19
N LEU A 15 4.38 -7.01 -13.96
CA LEU A 15 5.39 -8.08 -13.92
C LEU A 15 6.77 -7.58 -14.36
N ALA A 16 6.84 -6.83 -15.46
CA ALA A 16 8.09 -6.23 -15.94
C ALA A 16 8.65 -5.24 -14.91
N GLY A 17 7.81 -4.35 -14.37
CA GLY A 17 8.20 -3.40 -13.32
C GLY A 17 8.72 -4.10 -12.07
N GLY A 18 8.03 -5.14 -11.60
CA GLY A 18 8.44 -5.93 -10.44
C GLY A 18 9.77 -6.67 -10.67
N LEU A 19 9.94 -7.31 -11.83
CA LEU A 19 11.17 -8.02 -12.20
C LEU A 19 12.37 -7.07 -12.35
N LEU A 20 12.15 -5.89 -12.93
CA LEU A 20 13.19 -4.86 -13.01
C LEU A 20 13.57 -4.34 -11.62
N ALA A 21 12.58 -4.12 -10.76
CA ALA A 21 12.81 -3.65 -9.41
C ALA A 21 13.58 -4.66 -8.55
N LEU A 22 13.44 -5.98 -8.77
CA LEU A 22 14.27 -6.99 -8.07
C LEU A 22 15.78 -6.75 -8.18
N ARG A 23 16.24 -6.14 -9.27
CA ARG A 23 17.68 -5.85 -9.47
C ARG A 23 18.20 -4.71 -8.59
N THR A 24 17.32 -3.96 -7.93
CA THR A 24 17.70 -2.79 -7.11
C THR A 24 18.10 -3.15 -5.68
N GLY A 25 17.80 -4.36 -5.20
CA GLY A 25 18.08 -4.78 -3.81
C GLY A 25 17.23 -4.07 -2.74
N ILE A 26 16.19 -3.33 -3.14
CA ILE A 26 15.31 -2.60 -2.23
C ILE A 26 14.34 -3.57 -1.53
N PRO A 27 14.08 -3.44 -0.21
CA PRO A 27 13.06 -4.22 0.47
C PRO A 27 11.68 -4.01 -0.17
N ALA A 28 10.97 -5.10 -0.45
CA ALA A 28 9.69 -5.10 -1.19
C ALA A 28 9.75 -4.45 -2.59
N ALA A 29 10.92 -4.45 -3.24
CA ALA A 29 11.08 -3.96 -4.61
C ALA A 29 10.06 -4.51 -5.63
N PRO A 30 9.69 -5.81 -5.63
CA PRO A 30 8.68 -6.32 -6.56
C PRO A 30 7.34 -5.61 -6.45
N LEU A 31 6.93 -5.25 -5.22
CA LEU A 31 5.65 -4.60 -4.95
C LEU A 31 5.67 -3.16 -5.46
N ALA A 32 6.72 -2.42 -5.15
CA ALA A 32 6.90 -1.06 -5.65
C ALA A 32 6.99 -1.02 -7.18
N GLY A 33 7.77 -1.93 -7.77
CA GLY A 33 7.93 -2.06 -9.22
C GLY A 33 6.64 -2.42 -9.93
N ALA A 34 5.84 -3.33 -9.37
CA ALA A 34 4.54 -3.69 -9.93
C ALA A 34 3.54 -2.54 -9.88
N LEU A 35 3.47 -1.82 -8.75
CA LEU A 35 2.62 -0.62 -8.60
C LEU A 35 3.04 0.49 -9.58
N LEU A 36 4.33 0.74 -9.73
CA LEU A 36 4.85 1.73 -10.68
C LEU A 36 4.56 1.33 -12.12
N GLY A 37 4.82 0.07 -12.50
CA GLY A 37 4.57 -0.42 -13.85
C GLY A 37 3.09 -0.32 -14.24
N ALA A 38 2.20 -0.80 -13.37
CA ALA A 38 0.75 -0.68 -13.59
C ALA A 38 0.28 0.78 -13.56
N GLY A 39 0.83 1.62 -12.68
CA GLY A 39 0.53 3.04 -12.57
C GLY A 39 0.93 3.83 -13.81
N ILE A 40 2.13 3.60 -14.35
CA ILE A 40 2.61 4.25 -15.59
C ILE A 40 1.68 3.92 -16.76
N VAL A 41 1.28 2.65 -16.89
CA VAL A 41 0.32 2.24 -17.93
C VAL A 41 -1.03 2.92 -17.72
N SER A 42 -1.53 2.97 -16.48
CA SER A 42 -2.77 3.67 -16.14
C SER A 42 -2.72 5.16 -16.50
N MET A 43 -1.62 5.83 -16.21
CA MET A 43 -1.43 7.27 -16.46
C MET A 43 -1.20 7.59 -17.94
N SER A 44 -0.78 6.62 -18.74
CA SER A 44 -0.54 6.83 -20.17
C SER A 44 -1.81 7.24 -20.94
N GLY A 45 -3.00 6.94 -20.41
CA GLY A 45 -4.29 7.23 -21.06
C GLY A 45 -4.54 6.47 -22.36
N ARG A 46 -3.61 5.58 -22.76
CA ARG A 46 -3.67 4.82 -24.03
C ARG A 46 -4.50 3.55 -23.94
N LEU A 47 -4.76 3.08 -22.72
CA LEU A 47 -5.50 1.85 -22.44
C LEU A 47 -6.74 2.19 -21.63
N GLU A 48 -7.84 1.52 -21.96
CA GLU A 48 -9.05 1.56 -21.15
C GLU A 48 -8.77 1.04 -19.73
N LEU A 49 -9.59 1.49 -18.79
CA LEU A 49 -9.51 1.04 -17.40
C LEU A 49 -9.73 -0.48 -17.38
N ALA A 50 -8.72 -1.23 -16.90
CA ALA A 50 -8.82 -2.68 -16.87
C ALA A 50 -9.90 -3.12 -15.87
N GLN A 51 -10.97 -3.72 -16.40
CA GLN A 51 -12.02 -4.30 -15.61
C GLN A 51 -11.66 -5.73 -15.27
N TRP A 52 -11.22 -5.94 -14.03
CA TRP A 52 -10.96 -7.28 -13.55
C TRP A 52 -12.27 -8.07 -13.39
N PRO A 53 -12.28 -9.39 -13.67
CA PRO A 53 -13.43 -10.23 -13.40
C PRO A 53 -13.88 -10.09 -11.94
N SER A 54 -15.19 -10.08 -11.70
CA SER A 54 -15.77 -10.01 -10.36
C SER A 54 -15.20 -11.13 -9.48
N GLY A 55 -14.81 -10.80 -8.25
CA GLY A 55 -14.26 -11.78 -7.29
C GLY A 55 -12.73 -11.99 -7.36
N SER A 56 -12.06 -11.52 -8.41
CA SER A 56 -10.58 -11.61 -8.53
C SER A 56 -9.86 -10.99 -7.33
N ARG A 57 -10.26 -9.77 -6.94
CA ARG A 57 -9.75 -9.07 -5.75
C ARG A 57 -9.98 -9.87 -4.47
N THR A 58 -11.18 -10.45 -4.31
CA THR A 58 -11.53 -11.28 -3.15
C THR A 58 -10.65 -12.51 -3.06
N VAL A 59 -10.40 -13.20 -4.18
CA VAL A 59 -9.50 -14.36 -4.22
C VAL A 59 -8.07 -13.98 -3.83
N LEU A 60 -7.56 -12.85 -4.33
CA LEU A 60 -6.23 -12.34 -3.96
C LEU A 60 -6.16 -11.98 -2.47
N GLU A 61 -7.18 -11.31 -1.93
CA GLU A 61 -7.24 -10.94 -0.51
C GLU A 61 -7.34 -12.16 0.40
N ILE A 62 -8.07 -13.21 -0.01
CA ILE A 62 -8.09 -14.50 0.70
C ILE A 62 -6.70 -15.12 0.69
N ALA A 63 -6.01 -15.13 -0.45
CA ALA A 63 -4.65 -15.69 -0.54
C ALA A 63 -3.66 -14.92 0.34
N ILE A 64 -3.66 -13.58 0.26
CA ILE A 64 -2.80 -12.71 1.09
C ILE A 64 -3.13 -12.89 2.57
N GLY A 65 -4.43 -12.88 2.92
CA GLY A 65 -4.90 -13.09 4.28
C GLY A 65 -4.52 -14.47 4.84
N THR A 66 -4.55 -15.51 4.00
CA THR A 66 -4.11 -16.86 4.37
C THR A 66 -2.61 -16.85 4.68
N VAL A 67 -1.78 -16.26 3.80
CA VAL A 67 -0.33 -16.15 4.01
C VAL A 67 -0.01 -15.38 5.29
N ILE A 68 -0.63 -14.21 5.50
CA ILE A 68 -0.47 -13.43 6.73
C ILE A 68 -0.93 -14.26 7.95
N GLY A 69 -2.05 -14.96 7.82
CA GLY A 69 -2.64 -15.82 8.85
C GLY A 69 -1.75 -16.99 9.24
N THR A 70 -0.95 -17.55 8.33
CA THR A 70 0.02 -18.62 8.70
C THR A 70 1.08 -18.13 9.69
N GLY A 71 1.32 -16.82 9.80
CA GLY A 71 2.19 -16.23 10.82
C GLY A 71 1.61 -16.23 12.23
N LEU A 72 0.28 -16.44 12.39
CA LEU A 72 -0.40 -16.52 13.68
C LEU A 72 -0.18 -17.89 14.33
N THR A 73 1.03 -18.11 14.80
CA THR A 73 1.40 -19.30 15.58
C THR A 73 1.05 -19.15 17.06
N ALA A 74 1.04 -20.27 17.81
CA ALA A 74 0.83 -20.23 19.26
C ALA A 74 1.87 -19.36 20.00
N ASN A 75 3.11 -19.35 19.50
CA ASN A 75 4.17 -18.49 20.03
C ASN A 75 3.87 -17.01 19.75
N ALA A 76 3.48 -16.66 18.52
CA ALA A 76 3.09 -15.30 18.17
C ALA A 76 1.94 -14.78 19.04
N LEU A 77 0.96 -15.65 19.36
CA LEU A 77 -0.16 -15.31 20.25
C LEU A 77 0.30 -15.04 21.69
N THR A 78 1.30 -15.77 22.16
CA THR A 78 1.89 -15.59 23.49
C THR A 78 2.68 -14.28 23.56
N GLU A 79 3.47 -13.97 22.54
CA GLU A 79 4.16 -12.67 22.43
C GLU A 79 3.16 -11.50 22.35
N LEU A 80 2.06 -11.65 21.61
CA LEU A 80 1.02 -10.64 21.51
C LEU A 80 0.40 -10.32 22.88
N ARG A 81 0.24 -11.32 23.75
CA ARG A 81 -0.22 -11.13 25.14
C ARG A 81 0.77 -10.37 26.01
N LEU A 82 2.05 -10.39 25.69
CA LEU A 82 3.06 -9.58 26.38
C LEU A 82 3.13 -8.16 25.79
N LEU A 83 2.91 -8.04 24.47
CA LEU A 83 3.06 -6.81 23.70
C LEU A 83 1.75 -6.01 23.51
N TRP A 84 0.64 -6.41 24.15
CA TRP A 84 -0.66 -5.75 23.95
C TRP A 84 -0.65 -4.27 24.32
N ARG A 85 0.11 -3.87 25.36
CA ARG A 85 0.24 -2.46 25.77
C ARG A 85 0.95 -1.64 24.67
N PRO A 86 2.17 -2.00 24.22
CA PRO A 86 2.80 -1.37 23.06
C PRO A 86 1.91 -1.35 21.82
N ALA A 87 1.21 -2.45 21.52
CA ALA A 87 0.38 -2.55 20.32
C ALA A 87 -0.78 -1.55 20.33
N VAL A 88 -1.47 -1.42 21.47
CA VAL A 88 -2.54 -0.41 21.64
C VAL A 88 -1.97 1.01 21.51
N LEU A 89 -0.81 1.26 22.11
CA LEU A 89 -0.16 2.58 22.09
C LEU A 89 0.26 2.97 20.68
N ILE A 90 0.87 2.05 19.92
CA ILE A 90 1.23 2.23 18.51
C ILE A 90 -0.03 2.49 17.69
N THR A 91 -1.07 1.66 17.86
CA THR A 91 -2.33 1.81 17.11
C THR A 91 -2.97 3.17 17.36
N LEU A 92 -3.08 3.59 18.62
CA LEU A 92 -3.64 4.89 18.98
C LEU A 92 -2.81 6.02 18.39
N THR A 93 -1.48 5.94 18.48
CA THR A 93 -0.58 6.96 17.93
C THR A 93 -0.70 7.03 16.41
N LEU A 94 -0.82 5.90 15.72
CA LEU A 94 -0.96 5.82 14.28
C LEU A 94 -2.29 6.44 13.82
N VAL A 95 -3.39 6.15 14.54
CA VAL A 95 -4.71 6.75 14.27
C VAL A 95 -4.68 8.26 14.52
N LEU A 96 -4.18 8.71 15.66
CA LEU A 96 -4.09 10.13 15.99
C LEU A 96 -3.23 10.90 14.98
N THR A 97 -2.06 10.36 14.64
CA THR A 97 -1.17 10.96 13.65
C THR A 97 -1.84 10.99 12.27
N GLY A 98 -2.51 9.91 11.87
CA GLY A 98 -3.28 9.85 10.62
C GLY A 98 -4.36 10.93 10.55
N VAL A 99 -5.11 11.14 11.64
CA VAL A 99 -6.12 12.22 11.72
C VAL A 99 -5.47 13.60 11.61
N VAL A 100 -4.40 13.86 12.38
CA VAL A 100 -3.71 15.15 12.36
C VAL A 100 -3.13 15.45 10.97
N VAL A 101 -2.40 14.50 10.39
CA VAL A 101 -1.81 14.63 9.06
C VAL A 101 -2.90 14.77 8.00
N GLY A 102 -3.98 14.00 8.07
CA GLY A 102 -5.10 14.11 7.13
C GLY A 102 -5.75 15.49 7.17
N LEU A 103 -6.05 16.02 8.35
CA LEU A 103 -6.64 17.37 8.50
C LEU A 103 -5.68 18.47 8.07
N TRP A 104 -4.38 18.34 8.36
CA TRP A 104 -3.36 19.28 7.91
C TRP A 104 -3.20 19.24 6.39
N CYS A 105 -3.11 18.05 5.78
CA CYS A 105 -3.05 17.91 4.34
C CYS A 105 -4.29 18.49 3.65
N SER A 106 -5.49 18.27 4.19
CA SER A 106 -6.72 18.88 3.64
C SER A 106 -6.63 20.41 3.63
N ARG A 107 -6.15 21.03 4.72
CA ARG A 107 -6.00 22.50 4.79
C ARG A 107 -4.87 23.04 3.92
N LEU A 108 -3.74 22.35 3.84
CA LEU A 108 -2.57 22.79 3.09
C LEU A 108 -2.74 22.63 1.58
N LEU A 109 -3.36 21.52 1.15
CA LEU A 109 -3.51 21.15 -0.26
C LEU A 109 -4.89 21.52 -0.83
N GLY A 110 -5.83 21.95 0.02
CA GLY A 110 -7.20 22.29 -0.39
C GLY A 110 -8.01 21.08 -0.89
N ILE A 111 -7.62 19.86 -0.51
CA ILE A 111 -8.31 18.63 -0.90
C ILE A 111 -9.45 18.30 0.07
N ASP A 112 -10.44 17.54 -0.42
CA ASP A 112 -11.58 17.07 0.35
C ASP A 112 -11.13 16.40 1.68
N PRO A 113 -11.68 16.81 2.84
CA PRO A 113 -11.31 16.24 4.13
C PRO A 113 -11.50 14.72 4.21
N VAL A 114 -12.52 14.16 3.55
CA VAL A 114 -12.78 12.71 3.51
C VAL A 114 -11.66 12.01 2.76
N VAL A 115 -11.22 12.56 1.61
CA VAL A 115 -10.09 12.02 0.85
C VAL A 115 -8.79 12.08 1.66
N ALA A 116 -8.53 13.20 2.32
CA ALA A 116 -7.32 13.40 3.10
C ALA A 116 -7.28 12.51 4.35
N LEU A 117 -8.39 12.41 5.08
CA LEU A 117 -8.51 11.58 6.27
C LEU A 117 -8.42 10.10 5.91
N LEU A 118 -9.20 9.64 4.93
CA LEU A 118 -9.15 8.25 4.49
C LEU A 118 -7.81 7.90 3.84
N GLY A 119 -7.16 8.83 3.14
CA GLY A 119 -5.83 8.67 2.55
C GLY A 119 -4.69 8.62 3.57
N ALA A 120 -4.80 9.38 4.65
CA ALA A 120 -3.83 9.40 5.75
C ALA A 120 -4.06 8.30 6.79
N ALA A 121 -5.29 7.76 6.86
CA ALA A 121 -5.64 6.71 7.80
C ALA A 121 -4.74 5.46 7.61
N PRO A 122 -4.32 4.82 8.71
CA PRO A 122 -3.63 3.55 8.62
C PRO A 122 -4.59 2.47 8.12
N GLY A 123 -4.15 1.68 7.14
CA GLY A 123 -4.97 0.62 6.55
C GLY A 123 -4.45 0.16 5.19
N GLY A 124 -5.10 -0.87 4.65
CA GLY A 124 -4.85 -1.35 3.30
C GLY A 124 -5.56 -0.52 2.24
N ILE A 125 -4.97 -0.42 1.04
CA ILE A 125 -5.57 0.25 -0.12
C ILE A 125 -7.00 -0.24 -0.35
N SER A 126 -7.19 -1.55 -0.20
CA SER A 126 -8.46 -2.18 -0.48
C SER A 126 -9.57 -1.68 0.45
N GLY A 127 -9.39 -1.82 1.77
CA GLY A 127 -10.41 -1.42 2.74
C GLY A 127 -10.70 0.09 2.69
N MET A 128 -9.66 0.92 2.61
CA MET A 128 -9.83 2.38 2.63
C MET A 128 -10.48 2.91 1.36
N SER A 129 -10.15 2.36 0.19
CA SER A 129 -10.81 2.73 -1.07
C SER A 129 -12.26 2.28 -1.14
N LEU A 130 -12.61 1.15 -0.50
CA LEU A 130 -13.99 0.69 -0.41
C LEU A 130 -14.82 1.65 0.45
N VAL A 131 -14.33 2.02 1.62
CA VAL A 131 -14.97 3.05 2.47
C VAL A 131 -15.08 4.37 1.71
N GLY A 132 -14.02 4.80 1.03
CA GLY A 132 -14.04 6.01 0.22
C GLY A 132 -15.05 5.96 -0.94
N ALA A 133 -15.36 4.77 -1.47
CA ALA A 133 -16.35 4.61 -2.53
C ALA A 133 -17.77 4.93 -2.04
N GLU A 134 -18.08 4.71 -0.76
CA GLU A 134 -19.35 5.13 -0.14
C GLU A 134 -19.54 6.65 -0.18
N PHE A 135 -18.44 7.40 -0.19
CA PHE A 135 -18.42 8.86 -0.31
C PHE A 135 -18.12 9.35 -1.74
N GLY A 136 -18.09 8.45 -2.74
CA GLY A 136 -17.79 8.80 -4.14
C GLY A 136 -16.32 9.14 -4.42
N VAL A 137 -15.41 8.93 -3.47
CA VAL A 137 -13.99 9.31 -3.57
C VAL A 137 -13.02 8.12 -3.52
N GLY A 138 -13.53 6.89 -3.67
CA GLY A 138 -12.74 5.65 -3.53
C GLY A 138 -11.51 5.58 -4.44
N ALA A 139 -11.62 6.09 -5.67
CA ALA A 139 -10.49 6.14 -6.61
C ALA A 139 -9.37 7.09 -6.13
N ALA A 140 -9.73 8.25 -5.58
CA ALA A 140 -8.76 9.19 -5.02
C ALA A 140 -8.06 8.63 -3.78
N VAL A 141 -8.82 7.96 -2.90
CA VAL A 141 -8.25 7.28 -1.71
C VAL A 141 -7.31 6.15 -2.10
N ALA A 142 -7.68 5.34 -3.11
CA ALA A 142 -6.83 4.29 -3.65
C ALA A 142 -5.51 4.85 -4.21
N ALA A 143 -5.60 5.95 -4.96
CA ALA A 143 -4.44 6.63 -5.53
C ALA A 143 -3.50 7.17 -4.44
N LEU A 144 -4.02 7.84 -3.41
CA LEU A 144 -3.22 8.31 -2.28
C LEU A 144 -2.52 7.17 -1.55
N HIS A 145 -3.21 6.05 -1.35
CA HIS A 145 -2.64 4.85 -0.75
C HIS A 145 -1.55 4.21 -1.61
N ALA A 146 -1.73 4.17 -2.93
CA ALA A 146 -0.74 3.66 -3.88
C ALA A 146 0.52 4.52 -3.88
N VAL A 147 0.36 5.85 -3.97
CA VAL A 147 1.47 6.81 -3.85
C VAL A 147 2.17 6.62 -2.51
N ARG A 148 1.43 6.54 -1.40
CA ARG A 148 2.00 6.28 -0.07
C ARG A 148 2.84 5.02 -0.01
N LEU A 149 2.36 3.89 -0.56
CA LEU A 149 3.14 2.65 -0.60
C LEU A 149 4.41 2.83 -1.41
N ILE A 150 4.33 3.40 -2.61
CA ILE A 150 5.51 3.65 -3.45
C ILE A 150 6.51 4.54 -2.72
N THR A 151 6.06 5.67 -2.17
CA THR A 151 6.92 6.62 -1.46
C THR A 151 7.56 5.97 -0.24
N VAL A 152 6.81 5.27 0.61
CA VAL A 152 7.37 4.61 1.79
C VAL A 152 8.40 3.55 1.39
N LEU A 153 8.10 2.72 0.38
CA LEU A 153 9.02 1.67 -0.06
C LEU A 153 10.32 2.20 -0.67
N LEU A 154 10.29 3.36 -1.33
CA LEU A 154 11.49 3.96 -1.93
C LEU A 154 12.26 4.86 -0.94
N VAL A 155 11.55 5.62 -0.12
CA VAL A 155 12.14 6.62 0.78
C VAL A 155 12.66 5.97 2.06
N LEU A 156 11.93 5.01 2.65
CA LEU A 156 12.34 4.37 3.90
C LEU A 156 13.75 3.76 3.84
N PRO A 157 14.14 2.93 2.84
CA PRO A 157 15.49 2.37 2.78
C PRO A 157 16.57 3.46 2.61
N LEU A 158 16.25 4.54 1.89
CA LEU A 158 17.16 5.69 1.74
C LEU A 158 17.37 6.40 3.08
N VAL A 159 16.28 6.66 3.82
CA VAL A 159 16.30 7.26 5.14
C VAL A 159 17.08 6.38 6.12
N VAL A 160 16.81 5.07 6.13
CA VAL A 160 17.53 4.11 6.98
C VAL A 160 19.03 4.14 6.68
N LYS A 161 19.44 4.14 5.41
CA LYS A 161 20.86 4.21 5.03
C LYS A 161 21.54 5.53 5.43
N LEU A 162 20.81 6.64 5.40
CA LEU A 162 21.35 7.97 5.76
C LEU A 162 21.39 8.20 7.27
N VAL A 163 20.39 7.70 8.01
CA VAL A 163 20.21 7.93 9.45
C VAL A 163 20.95 6.90 10.29
N LEU A 164 21.13 5.67 9.79
CA LEU A 164 21.91 4.62 10.44
C LEU A 164 23.29 4.48 9.76
N PRO A 165 24.28 5.34 10.07
CA PRO A 165 25.64 5.13 9.60
C PRO A 165 26.19 3.85 10.23
N LEU A 166 26.31 2.79 9.42
CA LEU A 166 27.13 1.58 9.66
C LEU A 166 27.31 1.21 11.14
N SER A 167 26.29 0.67 11.80
CA SER A 167 26.58 -0.23 12.92
C SER A 167 27.25 -1.47 12.31
N SER A 168 28.56 -1.60 12.55
CA SER A 168 29.49 -2.69 12.23
C SER A 168 28.87 -4.04 11.82
N PRO A 169 29.46 -4.77 10.85
CA PRO A 169 29.04 -6.14 10.54
C PRO A 169 29.01 -7.00 11.82
N PRO A 170 28.06 -7.95 11.95
CA PRO A 170 28.02 -8.85 13.09
C PRO A 170 29.33 -9.67 13.16
N PRO A 171 29.82 -9.99 14.38
CA PRO A 171 31.06 -10.74 14.60
C PRO A 171 31.00 -12.18 14.09
#